data_AF-B8CVU1-F1
#
_entry.id   AF-B8CVU1-F1
#
_cell.length_a   1.000
_cell.length_b   1.000
_cell.length_c   1.000
_cell.angle_alpha   90.00
_cell.angle_beta   90.00
_cell.angle_gamma   90.00
#
_symmetry.space_group_name_H-M   'P 1'
#
loop_
_entity.id
_entity.type
_entity.pdbx_description
1 polymer ?
#
loop_
_entity_poly.entity_id
_entity_poly.type
_entity_poly.pdbx_seq_one_letter_code
_entity_poly.pdbx_strand_id
1 'polypeptide(L)' 'MLEIIIARGNLVKFCGCCMYSRDLAELKVIKGCDVATMDDLALRVIIAIKLLLFNHYSI' A
#
# COMPACT_ATOMS: atom_id res chain seq x y z
N MET A 1 -0.65 14.10 1.13
CA MET A 1 -1.60 13.45 0.19
C MET A 1 -2.19 12.17 0.78
N LEU A 2 -1.38 11.17 1.16
CA LEU A 2 -1.87 9.92 1.77
C LEU A 2 -2.66 10.14 3.06
N GLU A 3 -2.25 11.09 3.91
CA GLU A 3 -2.99 11.44 5.14
C GLU A 3 -4.44 11.88 4.87
N ILE A 4 -4.69 12.60 3.76
CA ILE A 4 -6.05 13.01 3.38
C ILE A 4 -6.88 11.80 2.93
N ILE A 5 -6.26 10.85 2.22
CA ILE A 5 -6.91 9.61 1.78
C ILE A 5 -7.32 8.78 3.01
N ILE A 6 -6.42 8.65 3.98
CA ILE A 6 -6.64 7.97 5.27
C ILE A 6 -7.73 8.68 6.09
N ALA A 7 -7.68 10.02 6.19
CA ALA A 7 -8.67 10.81 6.92
C ALA A 7 -10.10 10.67 6.35
N ARG A 8 -10.24 10.31 5.08
CA ARG A 8 -11.53 9.99 4.43
C ARG A 8 -11.98 8.54 4.65
N GLY A 9 -11.29 7.77 5.49
CA GLY A 9 -11.62 6.38 5.81
C GLY A 9 -11.15 5.36 4.77
N ASN A 10 -10.28 5.75 3.83
CA ASN A 10 -9.73 4.80 2.87
C ASN A 10 -8.56 4.02 3.47
N LEU A 11 -8.48 2.74 3.11
CA LEU A 11 -7.40 1.87 3.56
C LEU A 11 -6.16 2.07 2.69
N VAL A 12 -5.03 2.35 3.32
CA VAL A 12 -3.71 2.39 2.68
C VAL A 12 -2.84 1.33 3.33
N LYS A 13 -2.25 0.46 2.49
CA LYS A 13 -1.38 -0.64 2.95
C LYS A 13 -0.04 -0.60 2.22
N PHE A 14 1.03 -0.85 2.94
CA PHE A 14 2.37 -1.02 2.37
C PHE A 14 2.69 -2.50 2.20
N CYS A 15 3.26 -2.89 1.06
CA CYS A 15 3.70 -4.27 0.84
C CYS A 15 4.93 -4.59 1.71
N GLY A 16 4.83 -5.61 2.56
CA GLY A 16 5.88 -5.99 3.51
C GLY A 16 7.22 -6.30 2.85
N CYS A 17 7.23 -7.13 1.79
CA CYS A 17 8.46 -7.45 1.06
C CYS A 17 9.10 -6.21 0.44
N CYS A 18 8.30 -5.26 -0.04
CA CYS A 18 8.79 -4.01 -0.63
C CYS A 18 9.36 -3.04 0.40
N MET A 19 8.76 -2.99 1.59
CA MET A 19 9.26 -2.19 2.71
C MET A 19 10.56 -2.77 3.23
N TYR A 20 10.62 -4.09 3.40
CA TYR A 20 11.82 -4.79 3.85
C TYR A 20 13.00 -4.63 2.87
N SER A 21 12.77 -4.85 1.57
CA SER A 21 13.84 -4.75 0.56
C SER A 21 14.39 -3.33 0.37
N ARG A 22 13.69 -2.32 0.87
CA ARG A 22 14.10 -0.91 0.83
C ARG A 22 14.58 -0.39 2.18
N ASP A 23 14.71 -1.26 3.18
CA ASP A 23 15.08 -0.90 4.55
C ASP A 23 14.11 0.12 5.20
N LEU A 24 12.84 0.05 4.80
CA LEU A 24 11.77 0.92 5.30
C LEU A 24 10.88 0.22 6.34
N ALA A 25 11.14 -1.05 6.66
CA ALA A 25 10.25 -1.87 7.48
C ALA A 25 10.02 -1.30 8.89
N GLU A 26 11.05 -0.68 9.49
CA GLU A 26 10.95 -0.10 10.84
C GLU A 26 10.50 1.37 10.83
N LEU A 27 10.52 2.02 9.66
CA LEU A 27 10.00 3.37 9.54
C LEU A 27 8.47 3.32 9.58
N LYS A 28 7.89 3.77 10.70
CA LYS A 28 6.47 4.13 10.77
C LYS A 28 6.24 5.44 10.00
N VAL A 29 6.37 5.38 8.67
CA VAL A 29 6.45 6.58 7.80
C VAL A 29 5.17 7.44 7.88
N ILE A 30 3.98 6.82 8.00
CA ILE A 30 2.70 7.54 8.03
C ILE A 30 1.71 6.84 8.99
N LYS A 31 1.13 7.61 9.91
CA LYS A 31 0.12 7.12 10.86
C LYS A 31 -1.15 6.69 10.10
N GLY A 32 -1.63 5.48 10.36
CA GLY A 32 -2.81 4.90 9.71
C GLY A 32 -2.52 4.08 8.45
N CYS A 33 -1.26 3.95 8.04
CA CYS A 33 -0.83 2.94 7.09
C CYS A 33 -0.33 1.69 7.82
N ASP A 34 -0.84 0.52 7.45
CA ASP A 34 -0.32 -0.75 7.95
C ASP A 34 0.48 -1.49 6.87
N VAL A 35 1.37 -2.37 7.32
CA VAL A 35 2.03 -3.34 6.44
C VAL A 35 1.06 -4.48 6.12
N ALA A 36 1.07 -4.96 4.88
CA ALA A 36 0.29 -6.08 4.39
C ALA A 36 1.13 -7.01 3.52
N THR A 37 0.60 -8.20 3.25
CA THR A 37 1.21 -9.23 2.42
C THR A 37 0.75 -9.13 0.96
N MET A 38 1.40 -9.89 0.07
CA MET A 38 0.91 -10.04 -1.30
C MET A 38 -0.42 -10.80 -1.38
N ASP A 39 -0.68 -11.70 -0.42
CA ASP A 39 -1.95 -12.42 -0.34
C ASP A 39 -3.10 -11.46 0.00
N ASP A 40 -2.87 -10.49 0.88
CA ASP A 40 -3.84 -9.42 1.18
C ASP A 40 -4.19 -8.60 -0.07
N LEU A 41 -3.19 -8.33 -0.92
CA LEU A 41 -3.41 -7.63 -2.20
C LEU A 41 -4.19 -8.53 -3.17
N ALA A 42 -3.80 -9.80 -3.31
CA ALA A 42 -4.48 -10.74 -4.20
C ALA A 42 -5.97 -10.88 -3.85
N LEU A 43 -6.29 -11.05 -2.56
CA LEU A 43 -7.67 -11.08 -2.08
C LEU A 43 -8.44 -9.82 -2.46
N ARG A 44 -7.84 -8.64 -2.28
CA ARG A 44 -8.46 -7.36 -2.65
C ARG A 44 -8.70 -7.23 -4.14
N VAL A 45 -7.77 -7.70 -4.97
CA VAL A 45 -7.91 -7.67 -6.43
C VAL A 45 -9.03 -8.59 -6.89
N ILE A 46 -9.15 -9.80 -6.32
CA ILE A 46 -10.19 -10.78 -6.69
C ILE A 46 -11.59 -10.22 -6.44
N ILE A 47 -11.79 -9.47 -5.36
CA ILE A 47 -13.10 -8.90 -5.00
C ILE A 47 -13.34 -7.51 -5.59
N ALA A 48 -12.33 -6.88 -6.19
CA ALA A 48 -12.46 -5.54 -6.74
C ALA A 48 -13.22 -5.54 -8.06
N ILE A 49 -14.16 -4.60 -8.23
CA ILE A 49 -14.88 -4.40 -9.50
C ILE A 49 -13.93 -3.86 -10.57
N LYS A 50 -12.98 -3.01 -10.16
CA LYS A 50 -11.97 -2.40 -11.03
C LYS A 50 -10.65 -2.27 -10.29
N LEU A 51 -9.55 -2.46 -11.03
CA LEU A 51 -8.19 -2.25 -10.54
C LEU A 51 -7.54 -1.14 -11.36
N LEU A 52 -6.97 -0.15 -10.67
CA LEU A 52 -6.13 0.89 -11.26
C LEU A 52 -4.69 0.67 -10.80
N LEU A 53 -3.76 0.56 -11.76
CA LEU A 53 -2.34 0.37 -11.50
C LEU A 53 -1.58 1.62 -11.95
N PHE A 54 -0.80 2.18 -11.04
CA PHE A 54 0.07 3.33 -11.31
C PHE A 54 1.52 2.86 -11.23
N ASN A 55 2.23 2.93 -12.36
CA ASN A 55 3.65 2.58 -12.43
C ASN A 55 4.45 3.84 -12.77
N HIS A 56 5.58 4.03 -12.09
CA HIS A 56 6.53 5.09 -12.40
C HIS A 56 7.77 4.47 -13.03
N TYR A 57 7.85 4.52 -14.36
CA TYR A 57 9.09 4.24 -15.08
C TYR A 57 9.80 5.57 -15.30
N SER A 58 10.91 5.80 -14.59
CA SER A 58 11.89 6.81 -15.00
C SER A 58 12.70 6.18 -16.14
N ILE A 59 12.45 6.63 -17.36
CA ILE A 59 13.36 6.46 -18.50
C ILE A 59 14.53 7.41 -18.30
#